data_AF-A0A1S3PKG4-F1
#
_entry.id   AF-A0A1S3PKG4-F1
#
_cell.length_a   1.000
_cell.length_b   1.000
_cell.length_c   1.000
_cell.angle_alpha   90.00
_cell.angle_beta   90.00
_cell.angle_gamma   90.00
#
_symmetry.space_group_name_H-M   'P 1'
#
loop_
_entity.id
_entity.type
_entity.pdbx_description
1 polymer ?
#
loop_
_entity_poly.entity_id
_entity_poly.type
_entity_poly.pdbx_seq_one_letter_code
_entity_poly.pdbx_strand_id
1 'polypeptide(L)'
;MVKRTEKVKLQTDLQKLQSYRSNLESFKANLENKASGLAEELEASGLQVETLKQEESRLQHILSTQKFTPADIERINWEKRELQQTINSLSKSLEQAEQHMWNEEIALAKAKETAEVKLAEYHKLARKLKLIPVSAENACGHDFEIRTSTEYGPSTMVQCRTQIQQLLRKLITDVDEECSRLTDMKLSLEESIEQVNSNISDKANDLKQLREQIRRLDEQLEQDIQDIAHEEQKWSAEMESVETHRKLLEKKVTLGYDESVEQLKAAQQQYHLVLQETNEERRTVVNNLASVLTTAANHLSIVEKFLEDQHKRVDRVYTEAFREDEVDIQKMKDIMESFITKVNSM
;
A
#
# COMPACT_ATOMS: atom_id res chain seq x y z
N MET A 1 -110.80 -37.12 -175.02
CA MET A 1 -110.51 -36.46 -173.73
C MET A 1 -110.33 -37.41 -172.54
N VAL A 2 -110.75 -38.69 -172.59
CA VAL A 2 -110.62 -39.67 -171.48
C VAL A 2 -109.16 -40.13 -171.21
N LYS A 3 -108.32 -40.29 -172.24
CA LYS A 3 -106.90 -40.67 -172.08
C LYS A 3 -106.02 -39.61 -171.38
N ARG A 4 -106.42 -38.33 -171.37
CA ARG A 4 -105.64 -37.23 -170.76
C ARG A 4 -105.92 -37.14 -169.25
N THR A 5 -107.15 -37.40 -168.83
CA THR A 5 -107.55 -37.51 -167.41
C THR A 5 -107.01 -38.77 -166.74
N GLU A 6 -106.96 -39.91 -167.43
CA GLU A 6 -106.25 -41.11 -166.96
C GLU A 6 -104.75 -40.88 -166.79
N LYS A 7 -104.10 -40.21 -167.75
CA LYS A 7 -102.68 -39.87 -167.63
C LYS A 7 -102.40 -38.95 -166.45
N VAL A 8 -103.26 -37.96 -166.18
CA VAL A 8 -103.13 -37.09 -164.99
C VAL A 8 -103.41 -37.85 -163.69
N LYS A 9 -104.39 -38.76 -163.65
CA LYS A 9 -104.62 -39.65 -162.49
C LYS A 9 -103.42 -40.55 -162.21
N LEU A 10 -102.89 -41.23 -163.23
CA LEU A 10 -101.69 -42.08 -163.12
C LEU A 10 -100.47 -41.25 -162.71
N GLN A 11 -100.32 -40.03 -163.20
CA GLN A 11 -99.23 -39.14 -162.81
C GLN A 11 -99.39 -38.62 -161.36
N THR A 12 -100.62 -38.37 -160.92
CA THR A 12 -100.91 -38.00 -159.53
C THR A 12 -100.68 -39.19 -158.58
N ASP A 13 -101.08 -40.39 -158.98
CA ASP A 13 -100.84 -41.62 -158.21
C ASP A 13 -99.35 -41.97 -158.18
N LEU A 14 -98.61 -41.77 -159.29
CA LEU A 14 -97.17 -41.92 -159.32
C LEU A 14 -96.48 -40.90 -158.40
N GLN A 15 -96.94 -39.64 -158.38
CA GLN A 15 -96.42 -38.61 -157.47
C GLN A 15 -96.75 -38.92 -155.99
N LYS A 16 -97.94 -39.48 -155.71
CA LYS A 16 -98.31 -39.98 -154.37
C LYS A 16 -97.49 -41.19 -153.94
N LEU A 17 -97.22 -42.12 -154.85
CA LEU A 17 -96.36 -43.28 -154.59
C LEU A 17 -94.90 -42.84 -154.40
N GLN A 18 -94.42 -41.86 -155.16
CA GLN A 18 -93.10 -41.26 -154.99
C GLN A 18 -92.98 -40.51 -153.65
N SER A 19 -93.99 -39.72 -153.26
CA SER A 19 -93.98 -39.04 -151.96
C SER A 19 -94.11 -40.04 -150.80
N TYR A 20 -94.95 -41.07 -150.94
CA TYR A 20 -95.04 -42.16 -149.98
C TYR A 20 -93.71 -42.91 -149.85
N ARG A 21 -93.04 -43.21 -150.97
CA ARG A 21 -91.73 -43.85 -150.96
C ARG A 21 -90.67 -42.96 -150.32
N SER A 22 -90.64 -41.66 -150.62
CA SER A 22 -89.74 -40.71 -149.98
C SER A 22 -90.01 -40.58 -148.47
N ASN A 23 -91.28 -40.62 -148.05
CA ASN A 23 -91.66 -40.64 -146.64
C ASN A 23 -91.26 -41.96 -145.95
N LEU A 24 -91.34 -43.09 -146.64
CA LEU A 24 -90.85 -44.38 -146.12
C LEU A 24 -89.31 -44.40 -146.05
N GLU A 25 -88.62 -43.85 -147.04
CA GLU A 25 -87.16 -43.72 -147.05
C GLU A 25 -86.69 -42.79 -145.91
N SER A 26 -87.36 -41.66 -145.67
CA SER A 26 -87.05 -40.76 -144.55
C SER A 26 -87.42 -41.37 -143.19
N PHE A 27 -88.53 -42.10 -143.10
CA PHE A 27 -88.90 -42.83 -141.88
C PHE A 27 -87.89 -43.94 -141.57
N LYS A 28 -87.45 -44.68 -142.59
CA LYS A 28 -86.39 -45.68 -142.48
C LYS A 28 -85.08 -45.04 -142.00
N ALA A 29 -84.64 -43.94 -142.62
CA ALA A 29 -83.43 -43.22 -142.20
C ALA A 29 -83.53 -42.69 -140.75
N ASN A 30 -84.70 -42.20 -140.33
CA ASN A 30 -84.93 -41.78 -138.94
C ASN A 30 -84.87 -42.96 -137.96
N LEU A 31 -85.42 -44.11 -138.32
CA LEU A 31 -85.32 -45.32 -137.50
C LEU A 31 -83.88 -45.83 -137.44
N GLU A 32 -83.13 -45.79 -138.54
CA GLU A 32 -81.71 -46.16 -138.59
C GLU A 32 -80.86 -45.22 -137.73
N ASN A 33 -81.08 -43.90 -137.81
CA ASN A 33 -80.41 -42.92 -136.95
C ASN A 33 -80.75 -43.13 -135.47
N LYS A 34 -82.02 -43.39 -135.14
CA LYS A 34 -82.43 -43.67 -133.76
C LYS A 34 -81.84 -44.99 -133.25
N ALA A 35 -81.78 -46.01 -134.11
CA ALA A 35 -81.14 -47.27 -133.77
C ALA A 35 -79.62 -47.09 -133.55
N SER A 36 -78.95 -46.28 -134.38
CA SER A 36 -77.53 -45.94 -134.19
C SER A 36 -77.29 -45.15 -132.90
N GLY A 37 -78.08 -44.12 -132.63
CA GLY A 37 -77.97 -43.34 -131.39
C GLY A 37 -78.23 -44.17 -130.14
N LEU A 38 -79.24 -45.05 -130.17
CA LEU A 38 -79.49 -46.00 -129.07
C LEU A 38 -78.35 -47.02 -128.93
N ALA A 39 -77.69 -47.42 -130.01
CA ALA A 39 -76.53 -48.32 -129.96
C ALA A 39 -75.31 -47.63 -129.33
N GLU A 40 -75.04 -46.37 -129.70
CA GLU A 40 -73.98 -45.56 -129.10
C GLU A 40 -74.24 -45.28 -127.61
N GLU A 41 -75.48 -44.95 -127.24
CA GLU A 41 -75.88 -44.79 -125.83
C GLU A 41 -75.75 -46.10 -125.03
N LEU A 42 -76.12 -47.23 -125.65
CA LEU A 42 -75.96 -48.55 -125.05
C LEU A 42 -74.47 -48.90 -124.84
N GLU A 43 -73.61 -48.58 -125.81
CA GLU A 43 -72.16 -48.77 -125.70
C GLU A 43 -71.55 -47.86 -124.64
N ALA A 44 -71.92 -46.57 -124.61
CA ALA A 44 -71.46 -45.62 -123.59
C ALA A 44 -71.89 -46.03 -122.18
N SER A 45 -73.14 -46.47 -122.02
CA SER A 45 -73.64 -47.02 -120.76
C SER A 45 -72.90 -48.31 -120.38
N GLY A 46 -72.61 -49.17 -121.36
CA GLY A 46 -71.79 -50.38 -121.18
C GLY A 46 -70.39 -50.07 -120.64
N LEU A 47 -69.71 -49.06 -121.22
CA LEU A 47 -68.40 -48.60 -120.75
C LEU A 47 -68.47 -48.00 -119.33
N GLN A 48 -69.52 -47.26 -119.01
CA GLN A 48 -69.72 -46.71 -117.66
C GLN A 48 -69.92 -47.82 -116.63
N VAL A 49 -70.74 -48.83 -116.94
CA VAL A 49 -70.94 -50.00 -116.08
C VAL A 49 -69.63 -50.75 -115.85
N GLU A 50 -68.82 -50.94 -116.90
CA GLU A 50 -67.53 -51.61 -116.77
C GLU A 50 -66.55 -50.81 -115.90
N THR A 51 -66.53 -49.47 -116.05
CA THR A 51 -65.71 -48.59 -115.21
C THR A 51 -66.13 -48.67 -113.74
N LEU A 52 -67.44 -48.68 -113.46
CA LEU A 52 -67.97 -48.81 -112.11
C LEU A 52 -67.66 -50.18 -111.49
N LYS A 53 -67.71 -51.26 -112.28
CA LYS A 53 -67.30 -52.60 -111.81
C LYS A 53 -65.82 -52.68 -111.47
N GLN A 54 -64.97 -52.03 -112.27
CA GLN A 54 -63.53 -51.94 -111.98
C GLN A 54 -63.29 -51.15 -110.69
N GLU A 55 -64.00 -50.04 -110.49
CA GLU A 55 -63.89 -49.24 -109.26
C GLU A 55 -64.44 -49.97 -108.02
N GLU A 56 -65.57 -50.67 -108.16
CA GLU A 56 -66.12 -51.52 -107.10
C GLU A 56 -65.12 -52.60 -106.70
N SER A 57 -64.53 -53.30 -107.68
CA SER A 57 -63.51 -54.32 -107.44
C SER A 57 -62.27 -53.74 -106.76
N ARG A 58 -61.85 -52.53 -107.14
CA ARG A 58 -60.74 -51.81 -106.52
C ARG A 58 -61.03 -51.47 -105.05
N LEU A 59 -62.22 -50.93 -104.77
CA LEU A 59 -62.63 -50.58 -103.41
C LEU A 59 -62.81 -51.82 -102.54
N GLN A 60 -63.39 -52.89 -103.08
CA GLN A 60 -63.53 -54.16 -102.38
C GLN A 60 -62.16 -54.78 -102.07
N HIS A 61 -61.20 -54.68 -103.00
CA HIS A 61 -59.83 -55.10 -102.75
C HIS A 61 -59.17 -54.29 -101.64
N ILE A 62 -59.33 -52.95 -101.64
CA ILE A 62 -58.82 -52.08 -100.58
C ILE A 62 -59.43 -52.46 -99.22
N LEU A 63 -60.75 -52.65 -99.15
CA LEU A 63 -61.44 -53.06 -97.92
C LEU A 63 -60.97 -54.42 -97.42
N SER A 64 -60.81 -55.41 -98.31
CA SER A 64 -60.33 -56.75 -97.95
C SER A 64 -58.87 -56.76 -97.47
N THR A 65 -58.06 -55.82 -97.96
CA THR A 65 -56.63 -55.70 -97.62
C THR A 65 -56.41 -54.79 -96.41
N GLN A 66 -57.42 -54.03 -96.01
CA GLN A 66 -57.32 -53.11 -94.88
C GLN A 66 -57.21 -53.90 -93.57
N LYS A 67 -56.12 -53.65 -92.83
CA LYS A 67 -55.82 -54.35 -91.58
C LYS A 67 -56.58 -53.85 -90.36
N PHE A 68 -57.13 -52.64 -90.43
CA PHE A 68 -57.74 -51.94 -89.30
C PHE A 68 -59.13 -51.45 -89.68
N THR A 69 -60.09 -51.76 -88.83
CA THR A 69 -61.44 -51.21 -88.93
C THR A 69 -61.46 -49.76 -88.44
N PRO A 70 -62.49 -48.96 -88.82
CA PRO A 70 -62.67 -47.62 -88.26
C PRO A 70 -62.71 -47.60 -86.73
N ALA A 71 -63.29 -48.63 -86.11
CA ALA A 71 -63.30 -48.78 -84.65
C ALA A 71 -61.89 -48.98 -84.08
N ASP A 72 -61.01 -49.74 -84.75
CA ASP A 72 -59.62 -49.89 -84.36
C ASP A 72 -58.87 -48.54 -84.44
N ILE A 73 -59.13 -47.74 -85.47
CA ILE A 73 -58.51 -46.40 -85.63
C ILE A 73 -58.98 -45.47 -84.52
N GLU A 74 -60.26 -45.48 -84.16
CA GLU A 74 -60.79 -44.69 -83.04
C GLU A 74 -60.18 -45.11 -81.71
N ARG A 75 -60.04 -46.42 -81.48
CA ARG A 75 -59.36 -46.96 -80.29
C ARG A 75 -57.90 -46.54 -80.23
N ILE A 76 -57.14 -46.68 -81.31
CA ILE A 76 -55.73 -46.25 -81.39
C ILE A 76 -55.62 -44.74 -81.11
N ASN A 77 -56.52 -43.92 -81.66
CA ASN A 77 -56.52 -42.49 -81.41
C ASN A 77 -56.87 -42.15 -79.96
N TRP A 78 -57.77 -42.90 -79.34
CA TRP A 78 -58.09 -42.75 -77.91
C TRP A 78 -56.89 -43.12 -77.03
N GLU A 79 -56.28 -44.29 -77.25
CA GLU A 79 -55.07 -44.75 -76.55
C GLU A 79 -53.90 -43.76 -76.75
N LYS A 80 -53.73 -43.22 -77.97
CA LYS A 80 -52.73 -42.17 -78.26
C LYS A 80 -52.98 -40.91 -77.43
N ARG A 81 -54.23 -40.46 -77.31
CA ARG A 81 -54.57 -39.27 -76.51
C ARG A 81 -54.34 -39.53 -75.02
N GLU A 82 -54.70 -40.70 -74.52
CA GLU A 82 -54.47 -41.10 -73.13
C GLU A 82 -52.96 -41.15 -72.83
N LEU A 83 -52.17 -41.82 -73.66
CA LEU A 83 -50.71 -41.87 -73.53
C LEU A 83 -50.09 -40.46 -73.58
N GLN A 84 -50.55 -39.59 -74.46
CA GLN A 84 -50.06 -38.20 -74.50
C GLN A 84 -50.40 -37.45 -73.21
N GLN A 85 -51.59 -37.67 -72.65
CA GLN A 85 -51.98 -37.08 -71.37
C GLN A 85 -51.10 -37.60 -70.22
N THR A 86 -50.79 -38.90 -70.21
CA THR A 86 -49.88 -39.52 -69.23
C THR A 86 -48.45 -38.99 -69.38
N ILE A 87 -47.94 -38.84 -70.61
CA ILE A 87 -46.62 -38.25 -70.85
C ILE A 87 -46.58 -36.82 -70.33
N ASN A 88 -47.61 -36.02 -70.60
CA ASN A 88 -47.67 -34.64 -70.14
C ASN A 88 -47.74 -34.55 -68.61
N SER A 89 -48.50 -35.44 -67.94
CA SER A 89 -48.59 -35.46 -66.49
C SER A 89 -47.27 -35.91 -65.83
N LEU A 90 -46.63 -36.95 -66.35
CA LEU A 90 -45.33 -37.42 -65.87
C LEU A 90 -44.23 -36.39 -66.09
N SER A 91 -44.21 -35.73 -67.26
CA SER A 91 -43.24 -34.67 -67.55
C SER A 91 -43.37 -33.51 -66.57
N LYS A 92 -44.61 -33.09 -66.26
CA LYS A 92 -44.87 -32.07 -65.24
C LYS A 92 -44.44 -32.51 -63.84
N SER A 93 -44.69 -33.78 -63.48
CA SER A 93 -44.26 -34.32 -62.19
C SER A 93 -42.73 -34.40 -62.07
N LEU A 94 -42.03 -34.69 -63.17
CA LEU A 94 -40.58 -34.73 -63.22
C LEU A 94 -40.00 -33.32 -63.02
N GLU A 95 -40.50 -32.33 -63.76
CA GLU A 95 -40.07 -30.92 -63.63
C GLU A 95 -40.27 -30.40 -62.19
N GLN A 96 -41.38 -30.77 -61.54
CA GLN A 96 -41.63 -30.44 -60.15
C GLN A 96 -40.64 -31.11 -59.19
N ALA A 97 -40.29 -32.37 -59.42
CA ALA A 97 -39.32 -33.09 -58.60
C ALA A 97 -37.90 -32.54 -58.77
N GLU A 98 -37.51 -32.20 -60.00
CA GLU A 98 -36.22 -31.55 -60.30
C GLU A 98 -36.12 -30.18 -59.65
N GLN A 99 -37.17 -29.36 -59.75
CA GLN A 99 -37.21 -28.06 -59.08
C GLN A 99 -37.14 -28.20 -57.55
N HIS A 100 -37.82 -29.21 -56.99
CA HIS A 100 -37.74 -29.50 -55.56
C HIS A 100 -36.33 -29.91 -55.14
N MET A 101 -35.70 -30.82 -55.89
CA MET A 101 -34.33 -31.27 -55.65
C MET A 101 -33.35 -30.08 -55.70
N TRP A 102 -33.47 -29.22 -56.70
CA TRP A 102 -32.65 -28.01 -56.82
C TRP A 102 -32.83 -27.06 -55.63
N ASN A 103 -34.06 -26.86 -55.17
CA ASN A 103 -34.34 -26.03 -53.99
C ASN A 103 -33.71 -26.62 -52.73
N GLU A 104 -33.76 -27.94 -52.55
CA GLU A 104 -33.11 -28.65 -51.43
C GLU A 104 -31.59 -28.55 -51.50
N GLU A 105 -30.98 -28.68 -52.70
CA GLU A 105 -29.54 -28.49 -52.88
C GLU A 105 -29.09 -27.07 -52.52
N ILE A 106 -29.85 -26.05 -52.92
CA ILE A 106 -29.60 -24.66 -52.51
C ILE A 106 -29.72 -24.52 -51.00
N ALA A 107 -30.75 -25.10 -50.39
CA ALA A 107 -30.96 -25.03 -48.95
C ALA A 107 -29.80 -25.70 -48.18
N LEU A 108 -29.36 -26.87 -48.63
CA LEU A 108 -28.23 -27.59 -48.08
C LEU A 108 -26.92 -26.80 -48.24
N ALA A 109 -26.67 -26.20 -49.41
CA ALA A 109 -25.50 -25.37 -49.65
C ALA A 109 -25.44 -24.16 -48.71
N LYS A 110 -26.57 -23.45 -48.53
CA LYS A 110 -26.68 -22.32 -47.59
C LYS A 110 -26.48 -22.75 -46.14
N ALA A 111 -27.05 -23.89 -45.75
CA ALA A 111 -26.87 -24.43 -44.40
C ALA A 111 -25.41 -24.82 -44.13
N LYS A 112 -24.74 -25.43 -45.11
CA LYS A 112 -23.32 -25.77 -45.04
C LYS A 112 -22.44 -24.53 -44.91
N GLU A 113 -22.65 -23.51 -45.74
CA GLU A 113 -21.89 -22.25 -45.66
C GLU A 113 -22.06 -21.59 -44.29
N THR A 114 -23.29 -21.54 -43.77
CA THR A 114 -23.57 -20.98 -42.43
C THR A 114 -22.83 -21.77 -41.34
N ALA A 115 -22.81 -23.10 -41.43
CA ALA A 115 -22.10 -23.95 -40.48
C ALA A 115 -20.56 -23.75 -40.56
N GLU A 116 -20.01 -23.61 -41.76
CA GLU A 116 -18.58 -23.35 -41.98
C GLU A 116 -18.15 -21.98 -41.41
N VAL A 117 -18.96 -20.94 -41.60
CA VAL A 117 -18.71 -19.61 -40.99
C VAL A 117 -18.68 -19.71 -39.47
N LYS A 118 -19.67 -20.40 -38.87
CA LYS A 118 -19.75 -20.58 -37.42
C LYS A 118 -18.57 -21.40 -36.88
N LEU A 119 -18.15 -22.42 -37.60
CA LEU A 119 -16.99 -23.24 -37.26
C LEU A 119 -15.69 -22.41 -37.30
N ALA A 120 -15.50 -21.59 -38.34
CA ALA A 120 -14.36 -20.71 -38.46
C ALA A 120 -14.31 -19.65 -37.34
N GLU A 121 -15.46 -19.06 -36.99
CA GLU A 121 -15.60 -18.14 -35.85
C GLU A 121 -15.20 -18.82 -34.54
N TYR A 122 -15.69 -20.04 -34.31
CA TYR A 122 -15.34 -20.85 -33.14
C TYR A 122 -13.83 -21.11 -33.07
N HIS A 123 -13.21 -21.63 -34.14
CA HIS A 123 -11.77 -21.90 -34.16
C HIS A 123 -10.94 -20.62 -33.99
N LYS A 124 -11.38 -19.49 -34.56
CA LYS A 124 -10.73 -18.18 -34.36
C LYS A 124 -10.76 -17.77 -32.89
N LEU A 125 -11.90 -17.92 -32.22
CA LEU A 125 -12.03 -17.62 -30.79
C LEU A 125 -11.19 -18.58 -29.94
N ALA A 126 -11.27 -19.88 -30.20
CA ALA A 126 -10.52 -20.89 -29.48
C ALA A 126 -9.00 -20.67 -29.58
N ARG A 127 -8.47 -20.26 -30.75
CA ARG A 127 -7.07 -19.87 -30.90
C ARG A 127 -6.71 -18.62 -30.09
N LYS A 128 -7.58 -17.59 -30.10
CA LYS A 128 -7.38 -16.38 -29.27
C LYS A 128 -7.33 -16.70 -27.77
N LEU A 129 -8.17 -17.65 -27.34
CA LEU A 129 -8.19 -18.16 -25.97
C LEU A 129 -7.07 -19.18 -25.69
N LYS A 130 -6.18 -19.44 -26.65
CA LYS A 130 -5.09 -20.42 -26.54
C LYS A 130 -5.56 -21.83 -26.17
N LEU A 131 -6.70 -22.25 -26.74
CA LEU A 131 -7.28 -23.60 -26.58
C LEU A 131 -6.95 -24.54 -27.75
N ILE A 132 -6.58 -23.99 -28.91
CA ILE A 132 -6.18 -24.75 -30.10
C ILE A 132 -4.82 -24.22 -30.57
N PRO A 133 -3.81 -25.06 -30.83
CA PRO A 133 -3.85 -26.54 -30.82
C PRO A 133 -3.87 -27.16 -29.41
N VAL A 134 -3.94 -28.49 -29.30
CA VAL A 134 -3.92 -29.25 -28.03
C VAL A 134 -2.75 -28.87 -27.10
N SER A 135 -1.63 -28.45 -27.69
CA SER A 135 -0.44 -27.99 -26.98
C SER A 135 -0.48 -26.51 -26.55
N ALA A 136 -1.60 -25.82 -26.78
CA ALA A 136 -1.74 -24.42 -26.41
C ALA A 136 -1.90 -24.29 -24.89
N GLU A 137 -1.45 -23.15 -24.37
CA GLU A 137 -1.31 -22.86 -22.94
C GLU A 137 -2.56 -23.20 -22.11
N ASN A 138 -3.74 -22.84 -22.61
CA ASN A 138 -5.01 -23.04 -21.90
C ASN A 138 -5.73 -24.33 -22.31
N ALA A 139 -5.15 -25.12 -23.25
CA ALA A 139 -5.78 -26.34 -23.74
C ALA A 139 -5.65 -27.49 -22.73
N CYS A 140 -4.69 -27.44 -21.81
CA CYS A 140 -4.46 -28.47 -20.78
C CYS A 140 -4.34 -29.90 -21.35
N GLY A 141 -3.83 -30.04 -22.58
CA GLY A 141 -3.71 -31.34 -23.26
C GLY A 141 -5.03 -31.87 -23.85
N HIS A 142 -6.09 -31.06 -23.90
CA HIS A 142 -7.37 -31.43 -24.49
C HIS A 142 -7.53 -30.88 -25.91
N ASP A 143 -8.24 -31.63 -26.76
CA ASP A 143 -8.58 -31.20 -28.12
C ASP A 143 -9.91 -30.46 -28.16
N PHE A 144 -9.84 -29.16 -28.45
CA PHE A 144 -10.99 -28.30 -28.69
C PHE A 144 -11.26 -28.10 -30.19
N GLU A 145 -10.50 -28.73 -31.08
CA GLU A 145 -10.69 -28.60 -32.52
C GLU A 145 -11.85 -29.47 -33.03
N ILE A 146 -12.95 -28.84 -33.45
CA ILE A 146 -14.03 -29.54 -34.17
C ILE A 146 -13.56 -29.85 -35.59
N ARG A 147 -13.37 -31.15 -35.90
CA ARG A 147 -12.99 -31.65 -37.24
C ARG A 147 -14.24 -32.05 -38.05
N THR A 148 -14.36 -31.52 -39.25
CA THR A 148 -15.43 -31.84 -40.21
C THR A 148 -15.04 -33.04 -41.09
N SER A 149 -14.72 -34.19 -40.51
CA SER A 149 -14.54 -35.40 -41.33
C SER A 149 -15.90 -35.92 -41.78
N THR A 150 -16.06 -36.16 -43.08
CA THR A 150 -17.27 -36.64 -43.76
C THR A 150 -17.78 -38.00 -43.25
N GLU A 151 -16.99 -38.72 -42.45
CA GLU A 151 -17.29 -40.06 -41.92
C GLU A 151 -18.09 -40.07 -40.61
N TYR A 152 -18.30 -38.92 -39.97
CA TYR A 152 -18.92 -38.87 -38.66
C TYR A 152 -20.45 -38.79 -38.75
N GLY A 153 -21.12 -39.89 -38.40
CA GLY A 153 -22.58 -39.92 -38.22
C GLY A 153 -23.07 -38.98 -37.10
N PRO A 154 -24.39 -38.71 -37.02
CA PRO A 154 -24.99 -37.75 -36.09
C PRO A 154 -24.59 -37.95 -34.62
N SER A 155 -24.41 -39.19 -34.19
CA SER A 155 -24.02 -39.55 -32.82
C SER A 155 -22.64 -39.03 -32.42
N THR A 156 -21.69 -38.96 -33.36
CA THR A 156 -20.31 -38.53 -33.05
C THR A 156 -20.21 -37.02 -32.83
N MET A 157 -21.01 -36.24 -33.56
CA MET A 157 -21.08 -34.77 -33.38
C MET A 157 -21.67 -34.40 -32.01
N VAL A 158 -22.66 -35.16 -31.53
CA VAL A 158 -23.23 -34.98 -30.18
C VAL A 158 -22.20 -35.30 -29.10
N GLN A 159 -21.39 -36.34 -29.29
CA GLN A 159 -20.31 -36.70 -28.37
C GLN A 159 -19.22 -35.63 -28.33
N CYS A 160 -18.74 -35.17 -29.49
CA CYS A 160 -17.76 -34.09 -29.59
C CYS A 160 -18.24 -32.81 -28.89
N ARG A 161 -19.50 -32.42 -29.14
CA ARG A 161 -20.13 -31.28 -28.44
C ARG A 161 -20.14 -31.47 -26.93
N THR A 162 -20.59 -32.64 -26.46
CA THR A 162 -20.70 -32.92 -25.02
C THR A 162 -19.34 -32.86 -24.35
N GLN A 163 -18.33 -33.47 -24.97
CA GLN A 163 -16.96 -33.49 -24.46
C GLN A 163 -16.37 -32.09 -24.38
N ILE A 164 -16.40 -31.32 -25.48
CA ILE A 164 -15.90 -29.94 -25.51
C ILE A 164 -16.63 -29.08 -24.47
N GLN A 165 -17.96 -29.21 -24.36
CA GLN A 165 -18.74 -28.42 -23.41
C GLN A 165 -18.41 -28.77 -21.95
N GLN A 166 -18.21 -30.05 -21.62
CA GLN A 166 -17.81 -30.48 -20.29
C GLN A 166 -16.42 -29.93 -19.93
N LEU A 167 -15.46 -30.00 -20.84
CA LEU A 167 -14.11 -29.48 -20.64
C LEU A 167 -14.11 -27.95 -20.46
N LEU A 168 -14.86 -27.22 -21.28
CA LEU A 168 -14.99 -25.76 -21.14
C LEU A 168 -15.66 -25.37 -19.82
N ARG A 169 -16.69 -26.11 -19.38
CA ARG A 169 -17.33 -25.86 -18.08
C ARG A 169 -16.35 -26.07 -16.93
N LYS A 170 -15.57 -27.16 -16.97
CA LYS A 170 -14.55 -27.42 -15.96
C LYS A 170 -13.51 -26.29 -15.93
N LEU A 171 -13.00 -25.87 -17.09
CA LEU A 171 -12.03 -24.77 -17.17
C LEU A 171 -12.58 -23.46 -16.59
N ILE A 172 -13.85 -23.14 -16.83
CA ILE A 172 -14.50 -21.97 -16.24
C ILE A 172 -14.54 -22.10 -14.71
N THR A 173 -14.97 -23.26 -14.18
CA THR A 173 -15.00 -23.51 -12.75
C THR A 173 -13.60 -23.41 -12.11
N ASP A 174 -12.58 -24.02 -12.72
CA ASP A 174 -11.20 -23.96 -12.23
C ASP A 174 -10.68 -22.52 -12.17
N VAL A 175 -11.01 -21.69 -13.18
CA VAL A 175 -10.65 -20.26 -13.21
C VAL A 175 -11.40 -19.47 -12.15
N ASP A 176 -12.70 -19.72 -11.95
CA ASP A 176 -13.53 -19.04 -10.95
C ASP A 176 -13.07 -19.36 -9.52
N GLU A 177 -12.70 -20.62 -9.26
CA GLU A 177 -12.14 -21.06 -7.97
C GLU A 177 -10.78 -20.38 -7.69
N GLU A 178 -9.88 -20.33 -8.68
CA GLU A 178 -8.60 -19.65 -8.54
C GLU A 178 -8.76 -18.14 -8.35
N CYS A 179 -9.70 -17.49 -9.07
CA CYS A 179 -10.04 -16.08 -8.86
C CYS A 179 -10.55 -15.83 -7.43
N SER A 180 -11.38 -16.71 -6.91
CA SER A 180 -11.90 -16.62 -5.53
C SER A 180 -10.75 -16.75 -4.53
N ARG A 181 -9.88 -17.75 -4.69
CA ARG A 181 -8.70 -17.96 -3.84
C ARG A 181 -7.75 -16.75 -3.85
N LEU A 182 -7.48 -16.17 -5.02
CA LEU A 182 -6.64 -14.98 -5.14
C LEU A 182 -7.29 -13.76 -4.48
N THR A 183 -8.61 -13.64 -4.56
CA THR A 183 -9.36 -12.56 -3.89
C THR A 183 -9.28 -12.69 -2.37
N ASP A 184 -9.45 -13.89 -1.83
CA ASP A 184 -9.31 -14.16 -0.39
C ASP A 184 -7.89 -13.88 0.12
N MET A 185 -6.88 -14.32 -0.65
CA MET A 185 -5.47 -14.02 -0.34
C MET A 185 -5.20 -12.53 -0.34
N LYS A 186 -5.73 -11.79 -1.32
CA LYS A 186 -5.60 -10.34 -1.40
C LYS A 186 -6.22 -9.67 -0.17
N LEU A 187 -7.43 -10.06 0.23
CA LEU A 187 -8.10 -9.52 1.40
C LEU A 187 -7.26 -9.74 2.67
N SER A 188 -6.73 -10.94 2.87
CA SER A 188 -5.89 -11.26 4.02
C SER A 188 -4.60 -10.42 4.06
N LEU A 189 -3.99 -10.16 2.90
CA LEU A 189 -2.82 -9.27 2.81
C LEU A 189 -3.18 -7.81 3.12
N GLU A 190 -4.34 -7.33 2.65
CA GLU A 190 -4.86 -5.99 2.97
C GLU A 190 -5.10 -5.82 4.47
N GLU A 191 -5.71 -6.82 5.14
CA GLU A 191 -5.90 -6.84 6.59
C GLU A 191 -4.55 -6.81 7.35
N SER A 192 -3.56 -7.58 6.88
CA SER A 192 -2.22 -7.59 7.47
C SER A 192 -1.51 -6.23 7.32
N ILE A 193 -1.65 -5.58 6.16
CA ILE A 193 -1.11 -4.22 5.93
C ILE A 193 -1.77 -3.24 6.89
N GLU A 194 -3.09 -3.28 7.05
CA GLU A 194 -3.81 -2.38 7.95
C GLU A 194 -3.40 -2.58 9.42
N GLN A 195 -3.22 -3.83 9.84
CA GLN A 195 -2.71 -4.16 11.18
C GLN A 195 -1.30 -3.58 11.41
N VAL A 196 -0.38 -3.77 10.45
CA VAL A 196 0.98 -3.23 10.55
C VAL A 196 0.97 -1.70 10.58
N ASN A 197 0.13 -1.05 9.77
CA ASN A 197 -0.01 0.40 9.77
C ASN A 197 -0.54 0.93 11.11
N SER A 198 -1.52 0.26 11.73
CA SER A 198 -2.00 0.59 13.08
C SER A 198 -0.85 0.51 14.09
N ASN A 199 -0.08 -0.59 14.08
CA ASN A 199 1.06 -0.75 14.97
C ASN A 199 2.14 0.32 14.79
N ILE A 200 2.41 0.72 13.53
CA ILE A 200 3.34 1.82 13.22
C ILE A 200 2.83 3.14 13.80
N SER A 201 1.54 3.43 13.66
CA SER A 201 0.92 4.64 14.22
C SER A 201 1.04 4.67 15.75
N ASP A 202 0.74 3.55 16.41
CA ASP A 202 0.88 3.43 17.87
C ASP A 202 2.31 3.66 18.32
N LYS A 203 3.29 3.03 17.66
CA LYS A 203 4.72 3.22 17.97
C LYS A 203 5.21 4.63 17.68
N ALA A 204 4.67 5.29 16.65
CA ALA A 204 4.97 6.69 16.38
C ALA A 204 4.46 7.60 17.51
N ASN A 205 3.31 7.28 18.11
CA ASN A 205 2.77 8.00 19.26
C ASN A 205 3.60 7.75 20.53
N ASP A 206 3.99 6.51 20.80
CA ASP A 206 4.91 6.15 21.90
C ASP A 206 6.21 6.97 21.79
N LEU A 207 6.81 7.02 20.59
CA LEU A 207 8.03 7.79 20.34
C LEU A 207 7.84 9.29 20.56
N LYS A 208 6.69 9.87 20.17
CA LYS A 208 6.39 11.29 20.45
C LYS A 208 6.32 11.55 21.96
N GLN A 209 5.67 10.66 22.72
CA GLN A 209 5.58 10.79 24.17
C GLN A 209 6.95 10.70 24.84
N LEU A 210 7.78 9.74 24.43
CA LEU A 210 9.14 9.59 24.95
C LEU A 210 10.02 10.82 24.64
N ARG A 211 9.93 11.36 23.42
CA ARG A 211 10.64 12.60 23.05
C ARG A 211 10.22 13.78 23.91
N GLU A 212 8.93 13.90 24.20
CA GLU A 212 8.41 14.96 25.07
C GLU A 212 8.87 14.78 26.53
N GLN A 213 8.95 13.55 27.04
CA GLN A 213 9.51 13.28 28.36
C GLN A 213 11.00 13.65 28.44
N ILE A 214 11.79 13.29 27.42
CA ILE A 214 13.21 13.67 27.33
C ILE A 214 13.33 15.20 27.36
N ARG A 215 12.56 15.91 26.53
CA ARG A 215 12.57 17.38 26.49
C ARG A 215 12.32 18.01 27.88
N ARG A 216 11.34 17.50 28.63
CA ARG A 216 11.06 18.00 29.98
C ARG A 216 12.18 17.74 30.98
N LEU A 217 12.85 16.58 30.88
CA LEU A 217 14.00 16.27 31.73
C LEU A 217 15.20 17.16 31.38
N ASP A 218 15.44 17.43 30.10
CA ASP A 218 16.49 18.35 29.66
C ASP A 218 16.21 19.78 30.17
N GLU A 219 14.96 20.26 30.10
CA GLU A 219 14.54 21.55 30.64
C GLU A 219 14.71 21.63 32.17
N GLN A 220 14.37 20.56 32.89
CA GLN A 220 14.58 20.49 34.34
C GLN A 220 16.07 20.51 34.69
N LEU A 221 16.89 19.74 33.99
CA LEU A 221 18.33 19.66 34.22
C LEU A 221 19.01 21.00 33.96
N GLU A 222 18.61 21.73 32.92
CA GLU A 222 19.09 23.08 32.65
C GLU A 222 18.73 24.05 33.78
N GLN A 223 17.50 23.97 34.31
CA GLN A 223 17.08 24.78 35.46
C GLN A 223 17.91 24.46 36.70
N ASP A 224 18.11 23.18 37.00
CA ASP A 224 18.90 22.73 38.17
C ASP A 224 20.37 23.22 38.06
N ILE A 225 20.96 23.19 36.85
CA ILE A 225 22.31 23.73 36.61
C ILE A 225 22.35 25.23 36.92
N GLN A 226 21.35 26.00 36.47
CA GLN A 226 21.29 27.44 36.72
C GLN A 226 21.12 27.75 38.20
N ASP A 227 20.29 26.99 38.91
CA ASP A 227 20.07 27.13 40.34
C ASP A 227 21.36 26.83 41.13
N ILE A 228 22.05 25.74 40.79
CA ILE A 228 23.35 25.39 41.39
C ILE A 228 24.39 26.50 41.13
N ALA A 229 24.48 27.01 39.91
CA ALA A 229 25.42 28.07 39.57
C ALA A 229 25.14 29.36 40.37
N HIS A 230 23.87 29.71 40.57
CA HIS A 230 23.48 30.86 41.38
C HIS A 230 23.75 30.64 42.87
N GLU A 231 23.53 29.45 43.40
CA GLU A 231 23.91 29.10 44.77
C GLU A 231 25.43 29.16 44.96
N GLU A 232 26.22 28.59 44.03
CA GLU A 232 27.67 28.65 44.06
C GLU A 232 28.17 30.10 44.10
N GLN A 233 27.56 30.99 43.30
CA GLN A 233 27.89 32.41 43.31
C GLN A 233 27.62 33.07 44.69
N LYS A 234 26.50 32.72 45.34
CA LYS A 234 26.18 33.22 46.68
C LYS A 234 27.19 32.73 47.72
N TRP A 235 27.50 31.43 47.71
CA TRP A 235 28.49 30.84 48.61
C TRP A 235 29.88 31.45 48.42
N SER A 236 30.28 31.71 47.17
CA SER A 236 31.55 32.38 46.86
C SER A 236 31.58 33.80 47.46
N ALA A 237 30.49 34.57 47.34
CA ALA A 237 30.40 35.91 47.90
C ALA A 237 30.44 35.90 49.44
N GLU A 238 29.75 34.94 50.08
CA GLU A 238 29.80 34.77 51.53
C GLU A 238 31.19 34.36 52.01
N MET A 239 31.84 33.42 51.32
CA MET A 239 33.21 32.99 51.59
C MET A 239 34.19 34.16 51.53
N GLU A 240 34.09 35.01 50.49
CA GLU A 240 34.93 36.20 50.35
C GLU A 240 34.67 37.20 51.50
N SER A 241 33.40 37.44 51.84
CA SER A 241 33.02 38.30 52.97
C SER A 241 33.61 37.78 54.30
N VAL A 242 33.45 36.49 54.61
CA VAL A 242 34.00 35.87 55.82
C VAL A 242 35.52 35.94 55.83
N GLU A 243 36.19 35.70 54.70
CA GLU A 243 37.65 35.78 54.61
C GLU A 243 38.15 37.22 54.81
N THR A 244 37.46 38.23 54.28
CA THR A 244 37.80 39.64 54.56
C THR A 244 37.62 39.98 56.04
N HIS A 245 36.55 39.49 56.67
CA HIS A 245 36.32 39.68 58.10
C HIS A 245 37.40 39.00 58.95
N ARG A 246 37.77 37.76 58.60
CA ARG A 246 38.85 37.00 59.24
C ARG A 246 40.17 37.77 59.19
N LYS A 247 40.56 38.26 58.01
CA LYS A 247 41.79 39.07 57.83
C LYS A 247 41.77 40.35 58.65
N LEU A 248 40.62 41.04 58.74
CA LEU A 248 40.48 42.24 59.55
C LEU A 248 40.63 41.94 61.05
N LEU A 249 40.00 40.86 61.51
CA LEU A 249 40.09 40.44 62.91
C LEU A 249 41.53 40.03 63.26
N GLU A 250 42.18 39.24 62.41
CA GLU A 250 43.58 38.84 62.56
C GLU A 250 44.50 40.06 62.67
N LYS A 251 44.30 41.07 61.81
CA LYS A 251 45.04 42.34 61.89
C LYS A 251 44.79 43.09 63.21
N LYS A 252 43.55 43.12 63.71
CA LYS A 252 43.23 43.79 64.99
C LYS A 252 43.83 43.05 66.18
N VAL A 253 43.78 41.72 66.19
CA VAL A 253 44.35 40.89 67.26
C VAL A 253 45.87 41.01 67.31
N THR A 254 46.54 40.97 66.15
CA THR A 254 48.00 41.14 66.06
C THR A 254 48.41 42.53 66.55
N LEU A 255 47.76 43.60 66.08
CA LEU A 255 48.02 44.96 66.58
C LEU A 255 47.79 45.09 68.09
N GLY A 256 46.66 44.58 68.60
CA GLY A 256 46.36 44.64 70.03
C GLY A 256 47.32 43.80 70.89
N TYR A 257 47.80 42.67 70.36
CA TYR A 257 48.85 41.86 70.99
C TYR A 257 50.17 42.63 71.04
N ASP A 258 50.60 43.21 69.92
CA ASP A 258 51.82 44.02 69.84
C ASP A 258 51.77 45.22 70.81
N GLU A 259 50.64 45.94 70.84
CA GLU A 259 50.38 47.03 71.79
C GLU A 259 50.46 46.56 73.25
N SER A 260 49.86 45.41 73.58
CA SER A 260 49.89 44.84 74.93
C SER A 260 51.30 44.40 75.34
N VAL A 261 52.07 43.84 74.41
CA VAL A 261 53.47 43.47 74.63
C VAL A 261 54.34 44.69 74.88
N GLU A 262 54.17 45.77 74.12
CA GLU A 262 54.88 47.03 74.35
C GLU A 262 54.48 47.67 75.69
N GLN A 263 53.19 47.65 76.05
CA GLN A 263 52.75 48.12 77.37
C GLN A 263 53.34 47.29 78.51
N LEU A 264 53.39 45.95 78.38
CA LEU A 264 54.00 45.06 79.36
C LEU A 264 55.50 45.38 79.52
N LYS A 265 56.20 45.58 78.41
CA LYS A 265 57.63 45.95 78.40
C LYS A 265 57.86 47.29 79.07
N ALA A 266 57.03 48.30 78.79
CA ALA A 266 57.08 49.60 79.45
C ALA A 266 56.82 49.50 80.97
N ALA A 267 55.82 48.71 81.38
CA ALA A 267 55.52 48.47 82.79
C ALA A 267 56.67 47.74 83.52
N GLN A 268 57.29 46.75 82.86
CA GLN A 268 58.48 46.06 83.40
C GLN A 268 59.66 47.01 83.59
N GLN A 269 59.89 47.92 82.63
CA GLN A 269 60.93 48.95 82.75
C GLN A 269 60.65 49.91 83.92
N GLN A 270 59.42 50.37 84.07
CA GLN A 270 59.03 51.21 85.22
C GLN A 270 59.19 50.49 86.54
N TYR A 271 58.78 49.22 86.63
CA TYR A 271 58.97 48.41 87.82
C TYR A 271 60.47 48.27 88.18
N HIS A 272 61.33 48.05 87.19
CA HIS A 272 62.78 47.97 87.41
C HIS A 272 63.36 49.28 87.94
N LEU A 273 62.90 50.42 87.41
CA LEU A 273 63.30 51.75 87.88
C LEU A 273 62.92 51.97 89.34
N VAL A 274 61.64 51.75 89.70
CA VAL A 274 61.14 51.91 91.07
C VAL A 274 61.85 50.96 92.03
N LEU A 275 62.12 49.72 91.62
CA LEU A 275 62.88 48.77 92.43
C LEU A 275 64.31 49.26 92.70
N GLN A 276 64.97 49.87 91.70
CA GLN A 276 66.29 50.44 91.85
C GLN A 276 66.28 51.65 92.79
N GLU A 277 65.35 52.59 92.59
CA GLU A 277 65.16 53.78 93.46
C GLU A 277 64.86 53.36 94.90
N THR A 278 63.94 52.42 95.12
CA THR A 278 63.58 51.92 96.45
C THR A 278 64.77 51.25 97.13
N ASN A 279 65.58 50.49 96.38
CA ASN A 279 66.80 49.88 96.94
C ASN A 279 67.84 50.94 97.32
N GLU A 280 67.98 52.01 96.53
CA GLU A 280 68.90 53.11 96.82
C GLU A 280 68.43 53.94 98.02
N GLU A 281 67.13 54.27 98.09
CA GLU A 281 66.52 54.90 99.27
C GLU A 281 66.71 54.04 100.52
N ARG A 282 66.45 52.73 100.43
CA ARG A 282 66.69 51.79 101.54
C ARG A 282 68.15 51.81 101.95
N ARG A 283 69.10 51.84 101.00
CA ARG A 283 70.54 51.93 101.28
C ARG A 283 70.89 53.24 101.99
N THR A 284 70.27 54.35 101.57
CA THR A 284 70.45 55.68 102.14
C THR A 284 69.90 55.75 103.57
N VAL A 285 68.69 55.21 103.81
CA VAL A 285 68.09 55.11 105.15
C VAL A 285 68.96 54.25 106.06
N VAL A 286 69.43 53.08 105.60
CA VAL A 286 70.33 52.22 106.36
C VAL A 286 71.62 52.95 106.73
N ASN A 287 72.23 53.68 105.78
CA ASN A 287 73.45 54.47 106.04
C ASN A 287 73.20 55.61 107.05
N ASN A 288 72.09 56.33 106.92
CA ASN A 288 71.70 57.39 107.85
C ASN A 288 71.47 56.83 109.26
N LEU A 289 70.76 55.70 109.37
CA LEU A 289 70.50 55.04 110.64
C LEU A 289 71.81 54.59 111.31
N ALA A 290 72.72 54.00 110.53
CA ALA A 290 74.05 53.62 111.01
C ALA A 290 74.86 54.83 111.50
N SER A 291 74.81 55.96 110.79
CA SER A 291 75.46 57.22 111.17
C SER A 291 74.91 57.79 112.48
N VAL A 292 73.58 57.83 112.63
CA VAL A 292 72.92 58.30 113.88
C VAL A 292 73.28 57.39 115.05
N LEU A 293 73.20 56.08 114.87
CA LEU A 293 73.57 55.11 115.91
C LEU A 293 75.05 55.23 116.31
N THR A 294 75.94 55.45 115.34
CA THR A 294 77.38 55.69 115.61
C THR A 294 77.59 56.98 116.40
N THR A 295 76.88 58.05 116.03
CA THR A 295 76.96 59.35 116.72
C THR A 295 76.46 59.24 118.16
N ALA A 296 75.34 58.53 118.37
CA ALA A 296 74.79 58.26 119.70
C ALA A 296 75.76 57.42 120.55
N ALA A 297 76.36 56.37 119.98
CA ALA A 297 77.37 55.55 120.65
C ALA A 297 78.61 56.36 121.05
N ASN A 298 79.11 57.22 120.16
CA ASN A 298 80.22 58.12 120.46
C ASN A 298 79.89 59.09 121.59
N HIS A 299 78.70 59.69 121.58
CA HIS A 299 78.26 60.58 122.64
C HIS A 299 78.14 59.84 123.99
N LEU A 300 77.59 58.63 123.99
CA LEU A 300 77.51 57.79 125.19
C LEU A 300 78.90 57.52 125.79
N SER A 301 79.86 57.16 124.93
CA SER A 301 81.25 56.90 125.35
C SER A 301 81.94 58.14 125.93
N ILE A 302 81.65 59.34 125.40
CA ILE A 302 82.15 60.61 125.97
C ILE A 302 81.55 60.86 127.36
N VAL A 303 80.25 60.64 127.55
CA VAL A 303 79.57 60.83 128.83
C VAL A 303 80.05 59.83 129.89
N GLU A 304 80.21 58.56 129.53
CA GLU A 304 80.77 57.54 130.41
C GLU A 304 82.16 57.94 130.90
N LYS A 305 83.03 58.41 129.99
CA LYS A 305 84.38 58.86 130.34
C LYS A 305 84.38 60.09 131.26
N PHE A 306 83.45 61.03 131.04
CA PHE A 306 83.29 62.19 131.91
C PHE A 306 82.86 61.80 133.33
N LEU A 307 81.92 60.87 133.46
CA LEU A 307 81.46 60.37 134.77
C LEU A 307 82.57 59.62 135.52
N GLU A 308 83.36 58.80 134.81
CA GLU A 308 84.52 58.10 135.36
C GLU A 308 85.57 59.08 135.94
N ASP A 309 85.86 60.17 135.23
CA ASP A 309 86.82 61.19 135.67
C ASP A 309 86.30 61.99 136.88
N GLN A 310 84.99 62.27 136.95
CA GLN A 310 84.39 62.89 138.14
C GLN A 310 84.47 61.96 139.35
N HIS A 311 84.23 60.67 139.16
CA HIS A 311 84.32 59.69 140.24
C HIS A 311 85.72 59.64 140.84
N LYS A 312 86.77 59.62 140.00
CA LYS A 312 88.18 59.66 140.44
C LYS A 312 88.56 60.95 141.18
N ARG A 313 87.92 62.09 140.87
CA ARG A 313 88.16 63.36 141.59
C ARG A 313 87.61 63.32 143.00
N VAL A 314 86.44 62.74 143.21
CA VAL A 314 85.79 62.65 144.53
C VAL A 314 86.58 61.73 145.47
N ASP A 315 87.07 60.60 144.95
CA ASP A 315 87.84 59.62 145.74
C ASP A 315 89.16 60.19 146.31
N ARG A 316 89.85 61.04 145.54
CA ARG A 316 91.09 61.69 146.01
C ARG A 316 90.84 62.66 147.16
N VAL A 317 89.76 63.43 147.10
CA VAL A 317 89.42 64.41 148.15
C VAL A 317 89.09 63.71 149.48
N TYR A 318 88.40 62.57 149.41
CA TYR A 318 88.06 61.79 150.60
C TYR A 318 89.30 61.17 151.29
N THR A 319 90.29 60.76 150.50
CA THR A 319 91.49 60.08 151.03
C THR A 319 92.45 61.05 151.72
N GLU A 320 92.55 62.30 151.24
CA GLU A 320 93.42 63.33 151.83
C GLU A 320 92.88 63.82 153.19
N ALA A 321 91.56 64.00 153.31
CA ALA A 321 90.92 64.49 154.53
C ALA A 321 91.06 63.51 155.72
N PHE A 322 90.95 62.21 155.47
CA PHE A 322 91.13 61.19 156.52
C PHE A 322 92.56 61.14 157.09
N ARG A 323 93.55 61.55 156.30
CA ARG A 323 94.96 61.49 156.69
C ARG A 323 95.38 62.69 157.56
N GLU A 324 94.74 63.84 157.41
CA GLU A 324 94.96 65.02 158.26
C GLU A 324 94.35 64.82 159.67
N ASP A 325 93.14 64.26 159.76
CA ASP A 325 92.47 63.99 161.04
C ASP A 325 93.26 63.00 161.93
N GLU A 326 93.95 62.03 161.35
CA GLU A 326 94.73 61.03 162.09
C GLU A 326 96.02 61.64 162.71
N VAL A 327 96.60 62.65 162.07
CA VAL A 327 97.81 63.36 162.54
C VAL A 327 97.50 64.30 163.72
N ASP A 328 96.33 64.94 163.70
CA ASP A 328 95.94 65.89 164.74
C ASP A 328 95.52 65.21 166.04
N ILE A 329 94.91 64.02 165.98
CA ILE A 329 94.57 63.21 167.15
C ILE A 329 95.83 62.74 167.90
N GLN A 330 96.92 62.42 167.18
CA GLN A 330 98.15 61.92 167.80
C GLN A 330 98.91 63.04 168.54
N LYS A 331 98.96 64.26 167.98
CA LYS A 331 99.54 65.43 168.67
C LYS A 331 98.82 65.78 169.97
N MET A 332 97.50 65.57 170.03
CA MET A 332 96.70 65.90 171.20
C MET A 332 96.96 64.96 172.38
N LYS A 333 97.32 63.68 172.11
CA LYS A 333 97.74 62.72 173.14
C LYS A 333 99.07 63.09 173.78
N ASP A 334 100.06 63.50 172.98
CA ASP A 334 101.42 63.78 173.46
C ASP A 334 101.47 65.02 174.38
N ILE A 335 100.61 66.03 174.11
CA ILE A 335 100.50 67.23 174.96
C ILE A 335 99.91 66.87 176.33
N MET A 336 98.92 65.99 176.37
CA MET A 336 98.22 65.61 177.60
C MET A 336 99.13 64.81 178.54
N GLU A 337 100.01 63.99 177.98
CA GLU A 337 100.97 63.18 178.74
C GLU A 337 102.08 64.06 179.37
N SER A 338 102.50 65.13 178.67
CA SER A 338 103.51 66.07 179.17
C SER A 338 103.05 66.90 180.38
N PHE A 339 101.75 67.19 180.49
CA PHE A 339 101.19 67.98 181.59
C PHE A 339 101.10 67.19 182.89
N ILE A 340 100.78 65.89 182.81
CA ILE A 340 100.63 65.05 184.01
C ILE A 340 101.99 64.81 184.68
N THR A 341 103.07 64.66 183.90
CA THR A 341 104.41 64.48 184.45
C THR A 341 104.95 65.71 185.18
N LYS A 342 104.42 66.91 184.94
CA LYS A 342 104.99 68.15 185.50
C LYS A 342 104.37 68.59 186.83
N VAL A 343 103.23 68.01 187.22
CA VAL A 343 102.60 68.30 188.53
C VAL A 343 103.12 67.36 189.63
N ASN A 344 103.67 66.20 189.28
CA ASN A 344 104.22 65.24 190.25
C ASN A 344 105.64 65.59 190.78
N SER A 345 106.14 66.83 190.64
CA SER A 345 107.48 67.20 191.12
C SER A 345 107.64 68.60 191.76
N MET A 346 106.57 69.19 192.30
CA MET A 346 106.62 70.26 193.33
C MET A 346 105.48 70.03 194.31
#